data_AF-A0A940BVI9-F1
#
_entry.id   AF-A0A940BVI9-F1
#
_cell.length_a   1.000
_cell.length_b   1.000
_cell.length_c   1.000
_cell.angle_alpha   90.00
_cell.angle_beta   90.00
_cell.angle_gamma   90.00
#
_symmetry.space_group_name_H-M   'P 1'
#
loop_
_entity.id
_entity.type
_entity.pdbx_description
1 polymer ?
#
loop_
_entity_poly.entity_id
_entity_poly.type
_entity_poly.pdbx_seq_one_letter_code
_entity_poly.pdbx_strand_id
1 'polypeptide(L)'
;MTENNKNETRIACRDDWKNLPMPERHASFVLRRTFGEDEMAALRRGNIPQAMEDKWFWYMEGQTLFAHRSWTGYCIYRIDFSEDGAHTVTVNRDPEQYG
;
A
#
# COMPACT_ATOMS: atom_id res chain seq x y z
N MET A 1 -13.17 29.85 16.71
CA MET A 1 -11.71 29.83 16.47
C MET A 1 -11.44 28.54 15.71
N THR A 2 -10.70 28.68 14.62
CA THR A 2 -10.62 27.80 13.47
C THR A 2 -9.82 26.53 13.73
N GLU A 3 -10.36 25.36 13.37
CA GLU A 3 -9.54 24.23 12.91
C GLU A 3 -10.14 23.70 11.60
N ASN A 4 -9.96 24.49 10.55
CA ASN A 4 -9.88 23.97 9.20
C ASN A 4 -8.60 23.14 9.12
N ASN A 5 -8.66 21.82 9.32
CA ASN A 5 -7.59 20.96 8.83
C ASN A 5 -8.02 20.40 7.46
N LYS A 6 -8.02 21.30 6.48
CA LYS A 6 -7.87 20.91 5.08
C LYS A 6 -6.46 20.34 4.97
N ASN A 7 -6.31 19.04 5.21
CA ASN A 7 -5.08 18.35 4.83
C ASN A 7 -4.95 18.54 3.33
N GLU A 8 -3.98 19.36 2.92
CA GLU A 8 -3.57 19.45 1.53
C GLU A 8 -3.17 18.04 1.09
N THR A 9 -3.93 17.51 0.14
CA THR A 9 -3.98 16.11 -0.28
C THR A 9 -2.69 15.66 -0.95
N ARG A 10 -1.58 15.57 -0.20
CA ARG A 10 -0.32 15.09 -0.76
C ARG A 10 -0.39 13.59 -1.01
N ILE A 11 0.12 13.17 -2.15
CA ILE A 11 0.24 11.76 -2.52
C ILE A 11 1.25 11.10 -1.58
N ALA A 12 0.90 9.95 -1.01
CA ALA A 12 1.82 9.20 -0.17
C ALA A 12 3.00 8.66 -0.99
N CYS A 13 4.20 8.85 -0.50
CA CYS A 13 5.44 8.31 -1.04
C CYS A 13 6.13 7.39 -0.03
N ARG A 14 7.16 6.66 -0.48
CA ARG A 14 7.93 5.71 0.32
C ARG A 14 8.42 6.28 1.65
N ASP A 15 8.85 7.54 1.67
CA ASP A 15 9.52 8.14 2.82
C ASP A 15 8.55 8.70 3.88
N ASP A 16 7.24 8.63 3.62
CA ASP A 16 6.22 9.19 4.50
C ASP A 16 5.96 8.40 5.77
N TRP A 17 6.36 7.13 5.77
CA TRP A 17 6.15 6.26 6.91
C TRP A 17 7.20 5.14 6.95
N LYS A 18 7.34 4.51 8.11
CA LYS A 18 8.22 3.34 8.26
C LYS A 18 7.79 2.25 7.28
N ASN A 19 8.75 1.71 6.53
CA ASN A 19 8.54 0.61 5.62
C ASN A 19 9.79 -0.29 5.59
N LEU A 20 9.54 -1.59 5.51
CA LEU A 20 10.54 -2.63 5.32
C LEU A 20 10.24 -3.33 3.99
N PRO A 21 11.26 -3.84 3.28
CA PRO A 21 11.06 -4.51 2.01
C PRO A 21 10.18 -5.77 2.15
N MET A 22 9.63 -6.23 1.03
CA MET A 22 9.03 -7.57 0.96
C MET A 22 10.08 -8.61 1.38
N PRO A 23 9.79 -9.48 2.37
CA PRO A 23 10.77 -10.48 2.83
C PRO A 23 10.96 -11.59 1.80
N GLU A 24 12.07 -12.33 1.87
CA GLU A 24 12.37 -13.47 0.99
C GLU A 24 11.28 -14.56 1.02
N ARG A 25 10.69 -14.80 2.19
CA ARG A 25 9.55 -15.71 2.33
C ARG A 25 8.27 -15.01 1.87
N HIS A 26 8.00 -15.10 0.58
CA HIS A 26 6.79 -14.56 -0.03
C HIS A 26 6.17 -15.56 -1.02
N ALA A 27 4.94 -15.31 -1.42
CA ALA A 27 4.28 -16.05 -2.50
C ALA A 27 3.62 -15.06 -3.46
N SER A 28 3.44 -15.46 -4.71
CA SER A 28 2.77 -14.63 -5.70
C SER A 28 1.60 -15.35 -6.35
N PHE A 29 0.57 -14.59 -6.69
CA PHE A 29 -0.60 -15.07 -7.42
C PHE A 29 -1.14 -13.96 -8.32
N VAL A 30 -2.01 -14.33 -9.26
CA VAL A 30 -2.65 -13.36 -10.17
C VAL A 30 -4.01 -12.96 -9.62
N LEU A 31 -4.22 -11.66 -9.46
CA LEU A 31 -5.53 -11.06 -9.21
C LEU A 31 -6.11 -10.57 -10.53
N ARG A 32 -7.18 -11.21 -11.00
CA ARG A 32 -7.94 -10.78 -12.18
C ARG A 32 -9.07 -9.85 -11.76
N ARG A 33 -8.89 -8.55 -11.96
CA ARG A 33 -9.88 -7.53 -11.62
C ARG A 33 -9.66 -6.29 -12.47
N THR A 34 -10.72 -5.67 -12.94
CA THR A 34 -10.65 -4.32 -13.52
C THR A 34 -10.80 -3.30 -12.39
N PHE A 35 -9.93 -2.29 -12.38
CA PHE A 35 -10.05 -1.12 -11.53
C PHE A 35 -10.50 0.07 -12.37
N GLY A 36 -11.56 0.75 -11.94
CA GLY A 36 -12.00 1.99 -12.57
C GLY A 36 -10.98 3.11 -12.35
N GLU A 37 -11.10 4.19 -13.13
CA GLU A 37 -10.19 5.34 -13.04
C GLU A 37 -10.18 5.94 -11.63
N ASP A 38 -11.34 6.10 -11.00
CA ASP A 38 -11.47 6.63 -9.63
C ASP A 38 -10.83 5.70 -8.59
N GLU A 39 -10.93 4.38 -8.78
CA GLU A 39 -10.31 3.40 -7.89
C GLU A 39 -8.78 3.45 -8.03
N MET A 40 -8.26 3.49 -9.26
CA MET A 40 -6.83 3.64 -9.51
C MET A 40 -6.30 4.98 -9.00
N ALA A 41 -7.06 6.06 -9.16
CA ALA A 41 -6.72 7.36 -8.61
C ALA A 41 -6.67 7.33 -7.08
N ALA A 42 -7.60 6.63 -6.43
CA ALA A 42 -7.58 6.43 -4.98
C ALA A 42 -6.37 5.61 -4.52
N LEU A 43 -6.04 4.51 -5.21
CA LEU A 43 -4.86 3.71 -4.90
C LEU A 43 -3.56 4.51 -5.07
N ARG A 44 -3.46 5.31 -6.14
CA ARG A 44 -2.31 6.19 -6.41
C ARG A 44 -2.11 7.27 -5.37
N ARG A 45 -3.18 7.79 -4.77
CA ARG A 45 -3.07 8.77 -3.66
C ARG A 45 -2.36 8.18 -2.44
N GLY A 46 -2.43 6.86 -2.25
CA GLY A 46 -1.83 6.21 -1.09
C GLY A 46 -2.63 6.41 0.19
N ASN A 47 -2.05 6.00 1.31
CA ASN A 47 -2.58 6.27 2.65
C ASN A 47 -1.45 6.39 3.65
N ILE A 48 -1.46 7.48 4.39
CA ILE A 48 -0.55 7.75 5.50
C ILE A 48 -1.38 7.61 6.79
N PRO A 49 -1.05 6.67 7.69
CA PRO A 49 -1.74 6.50 8.96
C PRO A 49 -1.83 7.81 9.75
N GLN A 50 -3.01 8.14 10.30
CA GLN A 50 -3.22 9.33 11.13
C GLN A 50 -3.36 8.97 12.62
N ALA A 51 -3.79 7.74 12.92
CA ALA A 51 -4.00 7.26 14.29
C ALA A 51 -3.49 5.82 14.51
N MET A 52 -3.53 5.35 15.77
CA MET A 52 -3.09 3.99 16.12
C MET A 52 -3.99 2.91 15.50
N GLU A 53 -5.24 3.24 15.22
CA GLU A 53 -6.22 2.38 14.58
C GLU A 53 -5.97 2.26 13.06
N ASP A 54 -5.19 3.16 12.47
CA ASP A 54 -4.83 3.14 11.06
C ASP A 54 -3.75 2.11 10.81
N LYS A 55 -4.22 0.90 10.58
CA LYS A 55 -3.45 -0.33 10.46
C LYS A 55 -2.49 -0.39 9.26
N TRP A 56 -2.67 0.45 8.26
CA TRP A 56 -2.06 0.31 6.94
C TRP A 56 -1.43 1.60 6.44
N PHE A 57 -0.19 1.49 5.98
CA PHE A 57 0.47 2.50 5.17
C PHE A 57 0.60 1.95 3.75
N TRP A 58 0.24 2.71 2.72
CA TRP A 58 0.56 2.32 1.35
C TRP A 58 0.88 3.51 0.46
N TYR A 59 1.72 3.25 -0.53
CA TYR A 59 2.11 4.19 -1.56
C TYR A 59 2.24 3.46 -2.90
N MET A 60 2.35 4.24 -3.98
CA MET A 60 2.55 3.72 -5.33
C MET A 60 3.83 4.30 -5.95
N GLU A 61 4.62 3.43 -6.57
CA GLU A 61 5.75 3.81 -7.42
C GLU A 61 5.54 3.20 -8.81
N GLY A 62 5.46 4.05 -9.83
CA GLY A 62 5.09 3.60 -11.18
C GLY A 62 3.73 2.91 -11.19
N GLN A 63 3.72 1.62 -11.53
CA GLN A 63 2.52 0.75 -11.52
C GLN A 63 2.55 -0.27 -10.37
N THR A 64 3.36 -0.05 -9.34
CA THR A 64 3.45 -0.96 -8.20
C THR A 64 2.96 -0.30 -6.93
N LEU A 65 1.98 -0.90 -6.26
CA LEU A 65 1.55 -0.53 -4.91
C LEU A 65 2.29 -1.35 -3.88
N PHE A 66 2.75 -0.70 -2.81
CA PHE A 66 3.34 -1.35 -1.66
C PHE A 66 2.51 -1.04 -0.41
N ALA A 67 1.95 -2.07 0.21
CA ALA A 67 1.16 -1.94 1.44
C ALA A 67 1.88 -2.57 2.63
N HIS A 68 1.97 -1.79 3.70
CA HIS A 68 2.73 -2.10 4.90
C HIS A 68 1.83 -2.00 6.14
N ARG A 69 2.15 -2.78 7.16
CA ARG A 69 1.61 -2.56 8.50
C ARG A 69 2.18 -1.28 9.09
N SER A 70 1.32 -0.36 9.52
CA SER A 70 1.74 0.95 10.04
C SER A 70 2.66 0.85 11.26
N TRP A 71 2.44 -0.14 12.12
CA TRP A 71 3.17 -0.29 13.38
C TRP A 71 4.57 -0.89 13.23
N THR A 72 4.74 -1.91 12.38
CA THR A 72 6.00 -2.65 12.22
C THR A 72 6.76 -2.23 10.95
N GLY A 73 6.06 -1.66 9.97
CA GLY A 73 6.62 -1.38 8.64
C GLY A 73 6.69 -2.60 7.73
N TYR A 74 6.29 -3.80 8.17
CA TYR A 74 6.34 -5.01 7.34
C TYR A 74 5.50 -4.84 6.08
N CYS A 75 6.12 -5.05 4.92
CA CYS A 75 5.42 -5.12 3.64
C CYS A 75 4.58 -6.40 3.62
N ILE A 76 3.27 -6.28 3.51
CA ILE A 76 2.36 -7.43 3.46
C ILE A 76 1.92 -7.72 2.03
N TYR A 77 1.68 -6.67 1.25
CA TYR A 77 1.29 -6.80 -0.15
C TYR A 77 2.13 -5.89 -1.03
N ARG A 78 2.57 -6.46 -2.15
CA ARG A 78 3.07 -5.73 -3.31
C ARG A 78 2.18 -6.11 -4.49
N ILE A 79 1.62 -5.12 -5.17
CA ILE A 79 0.72 -5.35 -6.31
C ILE A 79 1.33 -4.65 -7.52
N ASP A 80 1.69 -5.44 -8.53
CA ASP A 80 2.10 -4.94 -9.84
C ASP A 80 0.86 -4.89 -10.75
N PHE A 81 0.42 -3.67 -11.06
CA PHE A 81 -0.75 -3.45 -11.91
C PHE A 81 -0.39 -3.65 -13.38
N SER A 82 -1.39 -4.10 -14.14
CA SER A 82 -1.30 -4.45 -15.56
C SER A 82 -2.55 -3.94 -16.26
N GLU A 83 -2.41 -3.47 -17.49
CA GLU A 83 -3.50 -2.90 -18.28
C GLU A 83 -4.53 -3.97 -18.70
N ASP A 84 -4.12 -5.24 -18.76
CA ASP A 84 -4.99 -6.38 -19.08
C ASP A 84 -5.86 -6.85 -17.90
N GLY A 85 -5.76 -6.17 -16.74
CA GLY A 85 -6.50 -6.52 -15.52
C GLY A 85 -5.99 -7.77 -14.80
N ALA A 86 -4.86 -8.36 -15.23
CA ALA A 86 -4.20 -9.49 -14.57
C ALA A 86 -3.02 -8.99 -13.73
N HIS A 87 -3.30 -8.59 -12.50
CA HIS A 87 -2.30 -8.00 -11.61
C HIS A 87 -1.51 -9.08 -10.89
N THR A 88 -0.20 -8.90 -10.78
CA THR A 88 0.63 -9.80 -9.96
C THR A 88 0.62 -9.31 -8.53
N VAL A 89 0.08 -10.12 -7.63
CA VAL A 89 0.10 -9.87 -6.19
C VAL A 89 1.19 -10.71 -5.57
N THR A 90 2.14 -10.07 -4.90
CA THR A 90 3.12 -10.73 -4.03
C THR A 90 2.71 -10.48 -2.59
N VAL A 91 2.54 -11.56 -1.82
CA VAL A 91 2.12 -11.54 -0.43
C VAL A 91 3.23 -12.08 0.45
N ASN A 92 3.44 -11.40 1.57
CA ASN A 92 4.34 -11.84 2.62
C ASN A 92 3.93 -13.24 3.14
N ARG A 93 4.88 -14.10 3.43
CA ARG A 93 4.68 -15.45 4.00
C ARG A 93 5.71 -15.76 5.09
N ASP A 94 6.35 -14.73 5.63
CA ASP A 94 7.26 -14.84 6.75
C ASP A 94 6.45 -14.89 8.06
N PRO A 95 6.32 -16.06 8.72
CA PRO A 95 5.50 -16.21 9.93
C PRO A 95 5.95 -15.30 11.07
N GLU A 96 7.23 -14.89 11.11
CA GLU A 96 7.75 -13.98 12.13
C GLU A 96 7.19 -12.56 11.99
N GLN A 97 6.65 -12.22 10.81
CA GLN A 97 6.06 -10.91 10.51
C GLN A 97 4.54 -10.87 10.65
N TYR A 98 3.92 -11.96 11.12
CA TYR A 98 2.48 -12.08 11.36
C TYR A 98 2.11 -12.13 12.86
N GLY A 99 3.09 -11.95 13.75
CA GLY A 99 2.92 -11.90 15.20
C GLY A 99 2.26 -10.64 15.73
#